data_AF-A0AAW3RE08-F1
#
_entry.id   AF-A0AAW3RE08-F1
#
_cell.length_a   1.000
_cell.length_b   1.000
_cell.length_c   1.000
_cell.angle_alpha   90.00
_cell.angle_beta   90.00
_cell.angle_gamma   90.00
#
_symmetry.space_group_name_H-M   'P 1'
#
loop_
_entity.id
_entity.type
_entity.pdbx_description
1 polymer ?
#
loop_
_entity_poly.entity_id
_entity_poly.type
_entity_poly.pdbx_seq_one_letter_code
_entity_poly.pdbx_strand_id
1 'polypeptide(L)' 'MFGLFTYPIFFRLTADDLPRLQQAFGKAITPEELATVAQLGEHECFMHIEGNGNYVFTVQASPAMLDRYDGGVG' A
#
# COMPACT_ATOMS: atom_id res chain seq x y z
N MET A 1 7.40 15.08 -7.37
CA MET A 1 8.39 14.23 -8.04
C MET A 1 8.65 13.04 -7.11
N PHE A 2 7.98 11.91 -7.33
CA PHE A 2 8.16 10.67 -6.54
C PHE A 2 9.33 9.87 -7.13
N GLY A 3 10.53 10.44 -7.09
CA GLY A 3 11.74 9.74 -7.50
C GLY A 3 12.23 8.84 -6.35
N LEU A 4 12.41 7.55 -6.63
CA LEU A 4 13.08 6.53 -5.80
C LEU A 4 12.25 5.85 -4.70
N PHE A 5 11.02 5.42 -4.97
CA PHE A 5 10.52 4.21 -4.31
C PHE A 5 10.67 3.05 -5.29
N THR A 6 11.65 2.17 -5.04
CA THR A 6 11.87 0.97 -5.85
C THR A 6 10.64 0.05 -5.82
N TYR A 7 9.88 0.07 -4.73
CA TYR A 7 8.65 -0.69 -4.53
C TYR A 7 7.64 0.14 -3.72
N PRO A 8 6.77 0.93 -4.35
CA PRO A 8 5.75 1.67 -3.63
C PRO A 8 4.73 0.73 -2.97
N ILE A 9 4.47 0.98 -1.68
CA ILE A 9 3.54 0.21 -0.83
C ILE A 9 2.45 1.16 -0.33
N PHE A 10 1.19 0.73 -0.44
CA PHE A 10 0.02 1.47 0.00
C PHE A 10 -0.77 0.67 1.02
N PHE A 11 -1.07 1.29 2.15
CA PHE A 11 -2.11 0.83 3.06
C PHE A 11 -3.47 1.29 2.55
N ARG A 12 -4.56 0.86 3.21
CA ARG A 12 -5.93 1.28 2.85
C ARG A 12 -6.00 2.79 2.63
N LEU A 13 -6.30 3.17 1.39
CA LEU A 13 -6.49 4.57 1.01
C LEU A 13 -7.97 4.95 1.07
N THR A 14 -8.22 6.22 1.32
CA THR A 14 -9.58 6.78 1.23
C THR A 14 -9.95 7.02 -0.23
N ALA A 15 -11.26 7.11 -0.52
CA ALA A 15 -11.76 7.36 -1.87
C ALA A 15 -11.18 8.64 -2.50
N ASP A 16 -10.85 9.64 -1.69
CA ASP A 16 -10.29 10.92 -2.12
C ASP A 16 -8.84 10.81 -2.63
N ASP A 17 -8.10 9.79 -2.20
CA ASP A 17 -6.70 9.56 -2.59
C ASP A 17 -6.55 8.59 -3.76
N LEU A 18 -7.61 7.84 -4.12
CA LEU A 18 -7.59 6.92 -5.27
C LEU A 18 -7.26 7.61 -6.61
N PRO A 19 -7.77 8.81 -6.93
CA PRO A 19 -7.41 9.50 -8.17
C PRO A 19 -5.92 9.84 -8.24
N ARG A 20 -5.29 10.13 -7.09
CA ARG A 20 -3.85 10.42 -7.01
C ARG A 20 -3.03 9.15 -7.23
N LEU A 21 -3.48 8.02 -6.70
CA LEU A 21 -2.89 6.71 -6.96
C LEU A 21 -2.97 6.37 -8.45
N GLN A 22 -4.14 6.52 -9.06
CA GLN A 22 -4.34 6.28 -10.49
C GLN A 22 -3.45 7.21 -11.34
N GLN A 23 -3.26 8.47 -10.94
CA GLN A 23 -2.37 9.40 -11.63
C GLN A 23 -0.89 9.00 -11.49
N ALA A 24 -0.48 8.47 -10.33
CA ALA A 24 0.90 8.05 -10.07
C ALA A 24 1.29 6.79 -10.85
N PHE A 25 0.38 5.81 -10.97
CA PHE A 25 0.64 4.53 -11.64
C PHE A 25 0.14 4.48 -13.09
N GLY A 26 -0.73 5.40 -13.50
CA GLY A 26 -1.27 5.48 -14.86
C GLY A 26 -1.89 4.15 -15.30
N LYS A 27 -1.28 3.51 -16.31
CA LYS A 27 -1.73 2.22 -16.87
C LYS A 27 -1.19 1.00 -16.11
N ALA A 28 -0.31 1.20 -15.12
CA ALA A 28 0.32 0.12 -14.36
C ALA A 28 -0.57 -0.41 -13.22
N ILE A 29 -1.71 0.23 -12.99
CA ILE A 29 -2.75 -0.21 -12.06
C ILE A 29 -4.09 -0.30 -12.80
N THR A 30 -4.77 -1.43 -12.66
CA THR A 30 -6.11 -1.65 -13.22
C THR A 30 -7.19 -1.05 -12.30
N PRO A 31 -8.40 -0.77 -12.82
CA PRO A 31 -9.51 -0.33 -11.98
C PRO A 31 -9.88 -1.34 -10.88
N GLU A 32 -9.70 -2.64 -11.13
CA GLU A 32 -9.96 -3.71 -10.15
C GLU A 32 -8.93 -3.71 -9.00
N GLU A 33 -7.66 -3.51 -9.32
CA GLU A 33 -6.61 -3.35 -8.31
C GLU A 33 -6.79 -2.06 -7.51
N LEU A 34 -7.20 -0.97 -8.17
CA LEU A 34 -7.53 0.29 -7.49
C LEU A 34 -8.70 0.12 -6.51
N ALA A 35 -9.73 -0.65 -6.89
CA ALA A 35 -10.84 -1.00 -6.00
C ALA A 35 -10.37 -1.86 -4.82
N THR A 36 -9.41 -2.77 -5.05
CA THR A 36 -8.79 -3.58 -3.99
C THR A 36 -8.07 -2.70 -2.96
N VAL A 37 -7.34 -1.66 -3.39
CA VAL A 37 -6.65 -0.72 -2.48
C VAL A 37 -7.63 -0.01 -1.53
N ALA A 38 -8.84 0.28 -1.99
CA ALA A 38 -9.88 0.90 -1.16
C ALA A 38 -10.49 -0.07 -0.12
N GLN A 39 -10.34 -1.38 -0.33
CA GLN A 39 -10.93 -2.44 0.49
C GLN A 39 -9.91 -3.14 1.40
N LEU A 40 -8.63 -2.75 1.37
CA LEU A 40 -7.58 -3.33 2.20
C LEU A 40 -7.95 -3.29 3.69
N GLY A 41 -7.74 -4.39 4.41
CA GLY A 41 -7.83 -4.44 5.86
C GLY A 41 -6.76 -3.59 6.56
N GLU A 42 -6.90 -3.44 7.88
CA GLU A 42 -6.00 -2.62 8.73
C GLU A 42 -4.52 -3.00 8.64
N HIS A 43 -4.24 -4.27 8.35
CA HIS A 43 -2.89 -4.81 8.21
C HIS A 43 -2.56 -5.26 6.78
N GLU A 44 -3.44 -4.99 5.81
CA GLU A 44 -3.18 -5.34 4.42
C GLU A 44 -2.60 -4.15 3.67
N CYS A 45 -1.68 -4.47 2.77
CA CYS A 45 -1.05 -3.48 1.91
C CYS A 45 -0.93 -3.98 0.47
N PHE A 46 -0.95 -3.03 -0.44
CA PHE A 46 -0.76 -3.22 -1.86
C PHE A 46 0.63 -2.72 -2.26
N MET A 47 1.44 -3.58 -2.86
CA MET A 47 2.74 -3.22 -3.40
C MET A 47 2.71 -3.30 -4.92
N HIS A 48 3.15 -2.23 -5.57
CA HIS A 48 3.42 -2.23 -6.99
C HIS A 48 4.92 -2.45 -7.23
N ILE A 49 5.27 -3.42 -8.08
CA ILE A 49 6.65 -3.68 -8.53
C ILE A 49 6.72 -3.42 -10.03
N GLU A 50 7.38 -2.32 -10.40
CA GLU A 50 7.57 -1.94 -11.80
C GLU A 50 8.30 -3.05 -12.56
N GLY A 51 7.71 -3.51 -13.69
CA GLY A 51 8.26 -4.59 -14.51
C GLY A 51 8.01 -6.01 -14.00
N ASN A 52 7.32 -6.22 -12.87
CA ASN A 52 6.95 -7.55 -12.38
C ASN A 52 5.43 -7.69 -12.18
N GLY A 53 4.83 -6.87 -11.32
CA GLY A 53 3.40 -6.97 -11.04
C GLY A 53 2.97 -6.31 -9.73
N ASN A 54 1.70 -6.51 -9.41
CA ASN A 54 1.02 -5.96 -8.25
C ASN A 54 0.72 -7.07 -7.23
N TYR A 55 0.95 -6.81 -5.95
CA TYR A 55 0.81 -7.80 -4.88
C TYR A 55 0.03 -7.22 -3.70
N VAL A 56 -0.84 -8.04 -3.11
CA VAL A 56 -1.52 -7.74 -1.84
C VAL A 56 -0.99 -8.71 -0.79
N PHE A 57 -0.57 -8.19 0.35
CA PHE A 57 -0.10 -9.00 1.47
C PHE A 57 -0.37 -8.35 2.82
N THR A 58 -0.39 -9.18 3.87
CA THR A 58 -0.57 -8.74 5.26
C THR A 58 0.78 -8.45 5.90
N VAL A 59 0.89 -7.30 6.57
CA VAL A 59 2.03 -6.97 7.43
C VAL A 59 1.72 -7.24 8.89
N GLN A 60 2.69 -7.79 9.61
CA GLN A 60 2.60 -8.00 11.05
C GLN A 60 3.88 -7.47 11.70
N ALA A 61 3.73 -6.64 12.73
CA ALA A 61 4.85 -6.22 13.55
C ALA A 61 5.29 -7.41 14.43
N SER A 62 6.59 -7.67 14.49
CA SER A 62 7.12 -8.63 15.44
C SER A 62 6.93 -8.12 16.88
N PRO A 63 6.87 -9.00 17.89
CA PRO A 63 6.75 -8.58 19.28
C PRO A 63 7.83 -7.58 19.73
N ALA A 64 9.06 -7.75 19.24
CA ALA A 64 10.18 -6.83 19.51
C ALA A 64 9.98 -5.44 18.89
N MET A 65 9.29 -5.35 17.75
CA MET A 65 8.95 -4.06 17.14
C MET A 65 7.78 -3.38 17.87
N LEU A 66 6.80 -4.15 18.34
CA LEU A 66 5.72 -3.61 19.17
C LEU A 66 6.26 -3.01 20.47
N ASP A 67 7.15 -3.71 21.16
CA ASP A 67 7.79 -3.24 22.40
C ASP A 67 8.59 -1.94 22.19
N ARG A 68 9.23 -1.79 21.02
CA ARG A 68 9.98 -0.58 20.65
C ARG A 68 9.10 0.67 20.45
N TYR A 69 7.82 0.50 20.11
CA TYR A 69 6.88 1.59 19.82
C TYR A 69 5.68 1.60 20.78
N ASP A 70 5.89 1.26 22.06
CA ASP A 70 4.85 1.26 23.12
C ASP A 70 3.60 0.44 22.75
N GLY A 71 3.80 -0.73 22.12
CA GLY A 71 2.75 -1.66 21.77
C GLY A 71 1.96 -1.29 20.50
N GLY A 72 2.40 -0.29 19.74
CA GLY A 72 1.70 0.13 18.51
C GLY A 72 0.47 0.99 18.79
N VAL A 73 0.40 1.66 19.94
CA VAL A 73 -0.64 2.64 20.26
C VAL A 73 -0.30 3.96 19.56
N GLY A 74 -0.67 4.07 18.29
CA GLY A 74 -0.54 5.28 17.47
C GLY A 74 -1.71 5.41 16.52
#